data_AF-A0A0G0WIW3-F1
#
_entry.id   AF-A0A0G0WIW3-F1
#
_cell.length_a   1.000
_cell.length_b   1.000
_cell.length_c   1.000
_cell.angle_alpha   90.00
_cell.angle_beta   90.00
_cell.angle_gamma   90.00
#
_symmetry.space_group_name_H-M   'P 1'
#
loop_
_entity.id
_entity.type
_entity.pdbx_description
1 polymer ?
#
loop_
_entity_poly.entity_id
_entity_poly.type
_entity_poly.pdbx_seq_one_letter_code
_entity_poly.pdbx_strand_id
1 'polypeptide(L)' 'METIVGPSVKVEGEFVSEGNIVIEGQVSGTVKTAKHLRVEEGAKINANVGAESALVS' A
#
# COMPACT_ATOMS: atom_id res chain seq x y z
N MET A 1 4.29 14.21 1.88
CA MET A 1 4.51 13.37 0.69
C MET A 1 3.61 12.17 0.82
N GLU A 2 2.97 11.78 -0.28
CA GLU A 2 2.04 10.66 -0.36
C GLU A 2 2.42 9.83 -1.58
N THR A 3 2.22 8.53 -1.51
CA THR A 3 2.44 7.64 -2.65
C THR A 3 1.15 6.88 -2.96
N ILE A 4 0.76 6.92 -4.23
CA ILE A 4 -0.47 6.33 -4.72
C ILE A 4 -0.13 5.22 -5.71
N VAL A 5 -0.57 4.00 -5.40
CA VAL A 5 -0.53 2.86 -6.31
C VAL A 5 -1.88 2.79 -7.02
N GLY A 6 -1.94 3.32 -8.24
CA GLY A 6 -3.18 3.39 -9.01
C GLY A 6 -3.82 2.02 -9.34
N PRO A 7 -5.09 1.99 -9.75
CA PRO A 7 -5.90 0.78 -9.83
C PRO A 7 -5.42 -0.25 -10.87
N SER A 8 -4.71 0.18 -11.90
CA SER A 8 -4.14 -0.71 -12.92
C SER A 8 -2.70 -1.13 -12.62
N VAL A 9 -2.13 -0.68 -11.51
CA VAL A 9 -0.73 -0.93 -11.16
C VAL A 9 -0.63 -2.26 -10.41
N LYS A 10 0.32 -3.08 -10.83
CA LYS A 10 0.75 -4.27 -10.10
C LYS A 10 2.17 -4.06 -9.58
N VAL A 11 2.35 -4.10 -8.27
CA VAL A 11 3.66 -3.97 -7.62
C VAL A 11 4.07 -5.31 -7.04
N GLU A 12 5.27 -5.77 -7.39
CA GLU A 12 5.87 -6.98 -6.83
C GLU A 12 7.24 -6.64 -6.24
N GLY A 13 7.43 -6.89 -4.94
CA GLY A 13 8.71 -6.64 -4.26
C GLY A 13 8.58 -6.01 -2.87
N GLU A 14 9.59 -5.23 -2.47
CA GLU A 14 9.58 -4.45 -1.23
C GLU A 14 9.29 -2.97 -1.54
N PHE A 15 8.27 -2.43 -0.88
CA PHE A 15 7.83 -1.06 -1.04
C PHE A 15 7.96 -0.32 0.28
N VAL A 16 8.88 0.65 0.35
CA VAL A 16 9.16 1.42 1.57
C VAL A 16 8.90 2.90 1.32
N SER A 17 8.08 3.52 2.17
CA SER A 17 7.79 4.96 2.12
C SER A 17 7.80 5.57 3.52
N GLU A 18 8.30 6.80 3.65
CA GLU A 18 8.21 7.56 4.90
C GLU A 18 6.86 8.30 5.06
N GLY A 19 6.06 8.36 4.00
CA GLY A 19 4.79 9.04 3.94
C GLY A 19 3.59 8.08 3.88
N ASN A 20 2.41 8.64 3.68
CA ASN A 20 1.20 7.83 3.52
C ASN A 20 1.26 7.01 2.22
N ILE A 21 0.65 5.83 2.26
CA ILE A 21 0.50 4.95 1.09
C ILE A 21 -0.98 4.74 0.84
N VAL A 22 -1.42 4.99 -0.39
CA VAL A 22 -2.76 4.65 -0.88
C VAL A 22 -2.62 3.56 -1.94
N ILE A 23 -3.35 2.45 -1.75
CA ILE A 23 -3.33 1.31 -2.67
C ILE A 23 -4.72 1.14 -3.27
N GLU A 24 -4.82 1.40 -4.57
CA GLU A 24 -6.00 1.14 -5.41
C GLU A 24 -5.81 -0.10 -6.30
N GLY A 25 -4.55 -0.51 -6.51
CA GLY A 25 -4.16 -1.60 -7.40
C GLY A 25 -3.86 -2.93 -6.70
N GLN A 26 -2.91 -3.67 -7.27
CA GLN A 26 -2.50 -4.98 -6.75
C GLN A 26 -1.06 -4.93 -6.24
N VAL A 27 -0.83 -5.39 -5.02
CA VAL A 27 0.51 -5.41 -4.42
C VAL A 27 0.82 -6.82 -3.90
N SER A 28 1.99 -7.35 -4.24
CA SER A 28 2.51 -8.61 -3.72
C SER A 28 3.93 -8.43 -3.17
N GLY A 29 4.20 -8.91 -1.95
CA GLY A 29 5.54 -8.81 -1.35
C GLY A 29 5.55 -8.19 0.05
N THR A 30 6.22 -7.05 0.23
CA THR A 30 6.30 -6.35 1.53
C THR A 30 6.03 -4.87 1.36
N VAL A 31 5.17 -4.29 2.20
CA VAL A 31 4.87 -2.85 2.22
C VAL A 31 5.21 -2.30 3.60
N LYS A 32 6.04 -1.27 3.66
CA LYS A 32 6.42 -0.58 4.89
C LYS A 32 6.17 0.91 4.75
N THR A 33 5.37 1.47 5.64
CA THR A 33 5.23 2.91 5.82
C THR A 33 5.46 3.32 7.26
N ALA A 34 6.09 4.48 7.46
CA ALA A 34 6.19 5.11 8.77
C ALA A 34 4.89 5.76 9.24
N LYS A 35 3.86 5.85 8.39
CA LYS A 35 2.58 6.54 8.66
C LYS A 35 1.38 5.65 8.31
N HIS A 36 0.41 6.20 7.59
CA HIS A 36 -0.88 5.59 7.31
C HIS A 36 -0.87 4.84 5.98
N LEU A 37 -1.41 3.62 5.98
CA LEU A 37 -1.73 2.85 4.80
C LEU A 37 -3.24 2.84 4.57
N ARG A 38 -3.69 3.19 3.37
CA ARG A 38 -5.10 3.16 2.97
C ARG A 38 -5.27 2.22 1.79
N VAL A 39 -6.18 1.27 1.95
CA VAL A 39 -6.53 0.28 0.94
C VAL A 39 -7.90 0.64 0.43
N GLU A 40 -7.98 0.99 -0.85
CA GLU A 40 -9.24 1.35 -1.52
C GLU A 40 -10.00 0.12 -1.97
N GLU A 41 -11.30 0.32 -2.22
CA GLU A 41 -12.19 -0.75 -2.66
C GLU A 41 -11.71 -1.35 -3.99
N GLY A 42 -11.63 -2.69 -4.04
CA GLY A 42 -11.16 -3.42 -5.21
C GLY A 42 -9.64 -3.63 -5.28
N ALA A 43 -8.85 -3.02 -4.40
CA ALA A 43 -7.43 -3.28 -4.28
C ALA A 43 -7.18 -4.72 -3.78
N LYS A 44 -6.07 -5.34 -4.24
CA LYS A 44 -5.66 -6.69 -3.78
C LYS A 44 -4.25 -6.66 -3.23
N ILE A 45 -4.11 -6.96 -1.94
CA ILE A 45 -2.82 -6.96 -1.26
C ILE A 45 -2.52 -8.38 -0.80
N ASN A 46 -1.45 -8.95 -1.36
CA ASN A 46 -0.84 -10.20 -0.90
C ASN A 46 0.59 -9.91 -0.45
N ALA A 47 0.72 -9.15 0.64
CA ALA A 47 2.00 -8.65 1.13
C ALA A 47 2.05 -8.61 2.65
N ASN A 48 3.27 -8.65 3.20
CA ASN A 48 3.52 -8.32 4.61
C ASN A 48 3.48 -6.80 4.78
N VAL A 49 2.58 -6.31 5.62
CA VAL A 49 2.35 -4.87 5.79
C VAL A 49 2.83 -4.40 7.16
N GLY A 50 3.70 -3.39 7.17
CA GLY A 50 4.06 -2.62 8.36
C GLY A 50 3.65 -1.16 8.17
N ALA A 51 2.79 -0.65 9.04
CA ALA A 51 2.30 0.72 9.03
C ALA A 51 2.00 1.18 10.46
N GLU A 52 2.00 2.48 10.70
CA GLU A 52 1.54 3.05 11.98
C GLU A 52 0.03 2.82 12.15
N SER A 53 -0.74 3.00 11.07
CA SER A 53 -2.14 2.60 11.03
C SER A 53 -2.54 2.16 9.62
N ALA A 54 -3.54 1.29 9.55
CA ALA A 54 -4.12 0.83 8.30
C ALA A 54 -5.64 1.09 8.29
N LEU A 55 -6.15 1.61 7.18
CA LEU A 55 -7.57 1.69 6.88
C LEU A 55 -7.86 0.84 5.64
N VAL A 56 -8.85 -0.04 5.74
CA VAL A 56 -9.33 -0.87 4.64
C VAL A 56 -10.81 -0.54 4.43
N SER A 57 -11.14 -0.09 3.21
CA SER A 57 -12.51 0.27 2.79
C SER A 57 -13.21 -0.90 2.09
#